data_AF-A0A8E0WKD9-F1
#
_entry.id   AF-A0A8E0WKD9-F1
#
_cell.length_a   1.000
_cell.length_b   1.000
_cell.length_c   1.000
_cell.angle_alpha   90.00
_cell.angle_beta   90.00
_cell.angle_gamma   90.00
#
_symmetry.space_group_name_H-M   'P 1'
#
loop_
_entity.id
_entity.type
_entity.pdbx_description
1 polymer ?
#
loop_
_entity_poly.entity_id
_entity_poly.type
_entity_poly.pdbx_seq_one_letter_code
_entity_poly.pdbx_strand_id
1 'polypeptide(L)'
;MEDLNGWIVYSFGSIDVLWRTFNAISMICASDSTYFTSVSKFALTIGGLWAACRSIFKGNIGIFATQWFFPTFFLFVFMFVPKTTVWLKDEVANQQYKVDNIPAGIAIITSVSTSLSHALAERIETYFRTADPVNPASDFSPGQSSIMFGAKAIGKIKEIQIQNPNTLNNTKEFLRQCF
;
A
#
# COMPACT_ATOMS: atom_id res chain seq x y z
N MET A 1 -22.32 -2.22 5.28
CA MET A 1 -20.85 -2.29 5.26
C MET A 1 -20.51 -3.45 6.16
N GLU A 2 -20.27 -4.62 5.59
CA GLU A 2 -19.89 -5.80 6.37
C GLU A 2 -18.54 -5.53 7.02
N ASP A 3 -18.49 -5.77 8.33
CA ASP A 3 -17.28 -5.68 9.14
C ASP A 3 -16.26 -6.68 8.61
N LEU A 4 -15.36 -6.21 7.74
CA LEU A 4 -14.24 -6.98 7.25
C LEU A 4 -13.33 -7.28 8.43
N ASN A 5 -13.45 -8.49 8.97
CA ASN A 5 -12.65 -9.00 10.07
C ASN A 5 -11.20 -9.28 9.56
N GLY A 6 -10.46 -8.22 9.21
CA GLY A 6 -9.13 -8.28 8.61
C GLY A 6 -8.52 -6.90 8.30
N TRP A 7 -7.27 -6.87 7.83
CA TRP A 7 -6.56 -5.62 7.52
C TRP A 7 -7.09 -5.02 6.21
N ILE A 8 -7.47 -3.74 6.24
CA ILE A 8 -8.03 -3.03 5.07
C ILE A 8 -6.99 -2.07 4.50
N VAL A 9 -6.83 -2.10 3.17
CA VAL A 9 -5.99 -1.18 2.42
C VAL A 9 -6.86 -0.49 1.37
N TYR A 10 -7.02 0.82 1.51
CA TYR A 10 -7.71 1.70 0.55
C TYR A 10 -6.84 2.00 -0.69
N SER A 11 -7.48 2.14 -1.84
CA SER A 11 -6.83 2.57 -3.09
C SER A 11 -7.74 3.54 -3.83
N PHE A 12 -7.12 4.40 -4.65
CA PHE A 12 -7.81 5.37 -5.48
C PHE A 12 -7.51 5.11 -6.96
N GLY A 13 -8.41 4.37 -7.64
CA GLY A 13 -8.42 4.25 -9.10
C GLY A 13 -7.29 3.42 -9.72
N SER A 14 -6.63 2.55 -8.97
CA SER A 14 -5.58 1.63 -9.49
C SER A 14 -5.49 0.33 -8.68
N ILE A 15 -6.64 -0.23 -8.32
CA ILE A 15 -6.68 -1.45 -7.51
C ILE A 15 -6.11 -2.68 -8.22
N ASP A 16 -6.15 -2.76 -9.56
CA ASP A 16 -5.57 -3.90 -10.30
C ASP A 16 -4.05 -4.01 -10.13
N VAL A 17 -3.35 -2.86 -10.14
CA VAL A 17 -1.90 -2.81 -9.94
C VAL A 17 -1.56 -3.18 -8.50
N LEU A 18 -2.38 -2.70 -7.56
CA LEU A 18 -2.24 -3.02 -6.14
C LEU A 18 -2.45 -4.52 -5.90
N TRP A 19 -3.49 -5.10 -6.48
CA TRP A 19 -3.77 -6.53 -6.42
C TRP A 19 -2.61 -7.36 -6.98
N ARG A 20 -2.08 -7.01 -8.16
CA ARG A 20 -0.91 -7.71 -8.74
C ARG A 20 0.31 -7.65 -7.82
N THR A 21 0.56 -6.50 -7.19
CA THR A 21 1.68 -6.30 -6.28
C THR A 21 1.53 -7.16 -5.02
N PHE A 22 0.36 -7.12 -4.38
CA PHE A 22 0.08 -7.93 -3.19
C PHE A 22 0.06 -9.43 -3.50
N ASN A 23 -0.42 -9.82 -4.66
CA ASN A 23 -0.39 -11.21 -5.13
C ASN A 23 1.05 -11.68 -5.42
N ALA A 24 1.93 -10.83 -5.94
CA ALA A 24 3.35 -11.16 -6.08
C ALA A 24 4.03 -11.33 -4.71
N ILE A 25 3.71 -10.46 -3.74
CA ILE A 25 4.22 -10.55 -2.38
C ILE A 25 3.75 -11.86 -1.72
N SER A 26 2.48 -12.24 -1.86
CA SER A 26 1.96 -13.48 -1.29
C SER A 26 2.65 -14.72 -1.88
N MET A 27 2.98 -14.70 -3.18
CA MET A 27 3.74 -15.77 -3.83
C MET A 27 5.17 -15.89 -3.30
N ILE A 28 5.88 -14.76 -3.15
CA ILE A 28 7.27 -14.75 -2.65
C ILE A 28 7.32 -15.21 -1.19
N CYS A 29 6.34 -14.75 -0.39
CA CYS A 29 6.25 -15.00 1.04
C CYS A 29 5.49 -16.28 1.39
N ALA A 30 5.09 -17.09 0.41
CA ALA A 30 4.39 -18.35 0.66
C ALA A 30 5.26 -19.33 1.47
N SER A 31 4.64 -20.07 2.38
CA SER A 31 5.34 -20.91 3.38
C SER A 31 6.29 -21.95 2.78
N ASP A 32 6.08 -22.36 1.52
CA ASP A 32 6.92 -23.36 0.83
C ASP A 32 7.99 -22.73 -0.10
N SER A 33 8.15 -21.40 -0.08
CA SER A 33 9.17 -20.72 -0.88
C SER A 33 10.57 -20.98 -0.29
N THR A 34 11.36 -21.76 -1.02
CA THR A 34 12.79 -22.00 -0.74
C THR A 34 13.55 -20.67 -0.65
N TYR A 35 13.11 -19.65 -1.39
CA TYR A 35 13.71 -18.31 -1.41
C TYR A 35 13.55 -17.58 -0.07
N PHE A 36 12.33 -17.49 0.48
CA PHE A 36 12.12 -16.79 1.74
C PHE A 36 12.88 -17.47 2.89
N THR A 37 12.87 -18.80 2.91
CA THR A 37 13.62 -19.59 3.89
C THR A 37 15.14 -19.41 3.76
N SER A 38 15.66 -19.36 2.52
CA SER A 38 17.10 -19.19 2.29
C SER A 38 17.57 -17.78 2.68
N VAL A 39 16.84 -16.75 2.26
CA VAL A 39 17.14 -15.36 2.63
C VAL A 39 17.07 -15.16 4.15
N SER A 40 16.05 -15.73 4.80
CA SER A 40 15.90 -15.65 6.26
C SER A 40 17.08 -16.32 6.97
N LYS A 41 17.53 -17.50 6.48
CA LYS A 41 18.70 -18.20 7.04
C LYS A 41 19.98 -17.40 6.86
N PHE A 42 20.22 -16.83 5.68
CA PHE A 42 21.39 -15.96 5.44
C PHE A 42 21.37 -14.71 6.33
N ALA A 43 20.21 -14.07 6.48
CA ALA A 43 20.06 -12.92 7.37
C ALA A 43 20.35 -13.30 8.83
N LEU A 44 19.87 -14.45 9.28
CA LEU A 44 20.10 -14.96 10.63
C LEU A 44 21.57 -15.30 10.89
N THR A 45 22.26 -15.93 9.94
CA THR A 45 23.69 -16.29 10.10
C THR A 45 24.58 -15.06 10.13
N ILE A 46 24.35 -14.09 9.24
CA ILE A 46 25.11 -12.84 9.20
C ILE A 46 24.82 -11.98 10.45
N GLY A 47 23.54 -11.83 10.83
CA GLY A 47 23.15 -11.09 12.03
C GLY A 47 23.66 -11.75 13.31
N GLY A 48 23.60 -13.08 13.39
CA GLY A 48 24.13 -13.86 14.49
C GLY A 48 25.66 -13.78 14.60
N LEU A 49 26.37 -13.85 13.46
CA LEU A 49 27.82 -13.67 13.42
C LEU A 49 28.23 -12.27 13.88
N TRP A 50 27.53 -11.24 13.41
CA TRP A 50 27.80 -9.87 13.82
C TRP A 50 27.55 -9.67 15.33
N ALA A 51 26.46 -10.21 15.85
CA ALA A 51 26.16 -10.19 17.28
C ALA A 51 27.23 -10.94 18.09
N ALA A 52 27.69 -12.10 17.62
CA ALA A 52 28.74 -12.89 18.25
C ALA A 52 30.08 -12.14 18.27
N CYS A 53 30.51 -11.55 17.15
CA CYS A 53 31.72 -10.72 17.08
C CYS A 53 31.63 -9.55 18.06
N ARG A 54 30.51 -8.81 18.06
CA ARG A 54 30.29 -7.67 18.97
C ARG A 54 30.34 -8.07 20.44
N SER A 55 29.85 -9.27 20.74
CA SER A 55 29.82 -9.83 22.09
C SER A 55 31.22 -10.17 22.62
N ILE A 56 32.10 -10.70 21.77
CA ILE A 56 33.48 -11.04 22.15
C ILE A 56 34.27 -9.78 22.50
N PHE A 57 34.16 -8.71 21.70
CA PHE A 57 34.89 -7.47 21.93
C PHE A 57 34.49 -6.71 23.21
N LYS A 58 33.25 -6.86 23.69
CA LYS A 58 32.75 -6.16 24.89
C LYS A 58 32.73 -7.00 26.16
N GLY A 59 33.07 -8.30 26.10
CA GLY A 59 33.20 -9.17 27.27
C GLY A 59 31.91 -9.41 28.07
N ASN A 60 30.75 -8.96 27.58
CA ASN A 60 29.46 -9.10 28.27
C ASN A 60 28.37 -9.57 27.29
N ILE A 61 28.24 -10.90 27.17
CA ILE A 61 27.29 -11.60 26.30
C ILE A 61 25.84 -11.22 26.63
N GLY A 62 25.51 -11.10 27.91
CA GLY A 62 24.13 -11.06 28.37
C GLY A 62 23.43 -9.73 28.06
N ILE A 63 24.08 -8.60 28.30
CA ILE A 63 23.41 -7.29 28.23
C ILE A 63 23.10 -6.90 26.78
N PHE A 64 24.05 -7.10 25.86
CA PHE A 64 23.89 -6.65 24.47
C PHE A 64 22.93 -7.55 23.67
N ALA A 65 23.02 -8.87 23.88
CA ALA A 65 22.09 -9.81 23.25
C ALA A 65 20.65 -9.56 23.72
N THR A 66 20.45 -9.32 25.01
CA THR A 66 19.11 -9.13 25.58
C THR A 66 18.52 -7.75 25.29
N GLN A 67 19.33 -6.69 25.25
CA GLN A 67 18.83 -5.34 24.92
C GLN A 67 18.57 -5.11 23.45
N TRP A 68 19.33 -5.75 22.54
CA TRP A 68 19.25 -5.42 21.12
C TRP A 68 18.88 -6.62 20.25
N PHE A 69 19.58 -7.75 20.39
CA PHE A 69 19.40 -8.90 19.50
C PHE A 69 18.04 -9.60 19.71
N PHE A 70 17.70 -9.95 20.95
CA PHE A 70 16.42 -10.60 21.25
C PHE A 70 15.19 -9.75 20.88
N PRO A 71 15.10 -8.46 21.25
CA PRO A 71 13.94 -7.65 20.88
C PRO A 71 13.84 -7.42 19.37
N THR A 72 14.95 -7.22 18.65
CA THR A 72 14.92 -7.07 17.19
C THR A 72 14.55 -8.38 16.49
N PHE A 73 15.07 -9.52 16.95
CA PHE A 73 14.69 -10.83 16.45
C PHE A 73 13.22 -11.13 16.71
N PHE A 74 12.72 -10.85 17.91
CA PHE A 74 11.33 -11.08 18.27
C PHE A 74 10.39 -10.20 17.45
N LEU A 75 10.74 -8.92 17.25
CA LEU A 75 10.02 -8.01 16.37
C LEU A 75 9.98 -8.54 14.94
N PHE A 76 11.11 -9.01 14.41
CA PHE A 76 11.19 -9.57 13.06
C PHE A 76 10.30 -10.81 12.90
N VAL A 77 10.38 -11.75 13.87
CA VAL A 77 9.54 -12.95 13.87
C VAL A 77 8.06 -12.58 13.93
N PHE A 78 7.68 -11.73 14.87
CA PHE A 78 6.30 -11.27 15.03
C PHE A 78 5.79 -10.53 13.78
N MET A 79 6.66 -9.83 13.07
CA MET A 79 6.27 -9.05 11.91
C MET A 79 6.16 -9.90 10.62
N PHE A 80 7.04 -10.89 10.43
CA PHE A 80 7.14 -11.61 9.16
C PHE A 80 6.62 -13.05 9.15
N VAL A 81 6.56 -13.70 10.32
CA VAL A 81 6.11 -15.08 10.46
C VAL A 81 4.59 -15.22 10.41
N PRO A 82 3.79 -14.47 11.21
CA PRO A 82 2.35 -14.58 11.12
C PRO A 82 1.87 -14.07 9.77
N LYS A 83 1.04 -14.90 9.12
CA LYS A 83 0.41 -14.58 7.85
C LYS A 83 -1.01 -14.09 8.12
N THR A 84 -1.39 -13.05 7.40
CA THR A 84 -2.72 -12.46 7.50
C THR A 84 -3.32 -12.27 6.11
N THR A 85 -4.62 -12.05 6.09
CA THR A 85 -5.38 -11.68 4.90
C THR A 85 -5.51 -10.16 4.85
N VAL A 86 -5.34 -9.60 3.65
CA VAL A 86 -5.57 -8.18 3.37
C VAL A 86 -6.73 -8.02 2.41
N TRP A 87 -7.59 -7.06 2.71
CA TRP A 87 -8.67 -6.61 1.86
C TRP A 87 -8.29 -5.31 1.17
N LEU A 88 -8.20 -5.36 -0.16
CA LEU A 88 -7.97 -4.20 -1.01
C LEU A 88 -9.33 -3.62 -1.38
N LYS A 89 -9.57 -2.35 -1.05
CA LYS A 89 -10.81 -1.64 -1.34
C LYS A 89 -10.53 -0.42 -2.21
N ASP A 90 -11.18 -0.32 -3.36
CA ASP A 90 -11.13 0.87 -4.22
C ASP A 90 -12.42 1.66 -4.04
N GLU A 91 -12.29 2.91 -3.62
CA GLU A 91 -13.45 3.78 -3.45
C GLU A 91 -13.86 4.46 -4.75
N VAL A 92 -12.96 4.57 -5.74
CA VAL A 92 -13.25 5.19 -7.04
C VAL A 92 -13.94 4.21 -7.98
N ALA A 93 -13.47 2.96 -7.99
CA ALA A 93 -14.01 1.89 -8.83
C ALA A 93 -15.09 1.05 -8.13
N ASN A 94 -15.28 1.22 -6.81
CA ASN A 94 -16.15 0.39 -5.96
C ASN A 94 -15.89 -1.12 -6.11
N GLN A 95 -14.60 -1.48 -6.20
CA GLN A 95 -14.13 -2.85 -6.34
C GLN A 95 -13.41 -3.30 -5.07
N GLN A 96 -13.49 -4.60 -4.79
CA GLN A 96 -12.84 -5.19 -3.63
C GLN A 96 -12.13 -6.48 -4.04
N TYR A 97 -10.86 -6.61 -3.66
CA TYR A 97 -10.08 -7.81 -3.87
C TYR A 97 -9.55 -8.33 -2.54
N LYS A 98 -9.54 -9.66 -2.40
CA LYS A 98 -8.97 -10.34 -1.25
C LYS A 98 -7.62 -10.92 -1.64
N VAL A 99 -6.60 -10.71 -0.82
CA VAL A 99 -5.30 -11.37 -0.98
C VAL A 99 -4.92 -12.04 0.34
N ASP A 100 -4.68 -13.34 0.27
CA ASP A 100 -4.29 -14.17 1.42
C ASP A 100 -2.76 -14.32 1.50
N ASN A 101 -2.26 -14.80 2.64
CA ASN A 101 -0.86 -15.18 2.84
C ASN A 101 0.17 -14.03 2.83
N ILE A 102 -0.20 -12.87 3.36
CA ILE A 102 0.69 -11.70 3.44
C ILE A 102 1.32 -11.65 4.85
N PRO A 103 2.62 -11.35 4.99
CA PRO A 103 3.22 -11.12 6.29
C PRO A 103 2.51 -10.00 7.07
N ALA A 104 2.19 -10.24 8.35
CA ALA A 104 1.42 -9.32 9.18
C ALA A 104 1.99 -7.91 9.21
N GLY A 105 3.31 -7.76 9.22
CA GLY A 105 3.98 -6.46 9.19
C GLY A 105 3.65 -5.61 7.98
N ILE A 106 3.68 -6.23 6.80
CA ILE A 106 3.34 -5.54 5.55
C ILE A 106 1.87 -5.13 5.61
N ALA A 107 0.99 -6.02 6.06
CA ALA A 107 -0.43 -5.73 6.22
C ALA A 107 -0.71 -4.57 7.19
N ILE A 108 -0.05 -4.55 8.36
CA ILE A 108 -0.21 -3.49 9.37
C ILE A 108 0.28 -2.15 8.83
N ILE A 109 1.50 -2.09 8.31
CA ILE A 109 2.11 -0.84 7.84
C ILE A 109 1.29 -0.24 6.70
N THR A 110 0.90 -1.07 5.73
CA THR A 110 0.09 -0.62 4.60
C THR A 110 -1.30 -0.19 5.04
N SER A 111 -1.96 -0.97 5.91
CA SER A 111 -3.30 -0.60 6.41
C SER A 111 -3.28 0.71 7.19
N VAL A 112 -2.33 0.91 8.10
CA VAL A 112 -2.21 2.16 8.88
C VAL A 112 -1.87 3.34 7.98
N SER A 113 -0.88 3.19 7.10
CA SER A 113 -0.47 4.26 6.18
C SER A 113 -1.65 4.70 5.32
N THR A 114 -2.36 3.74 4.75
CA THR A 114 -3.44 4.01 3.82
C THR A 114 -4.70 4.51 4.51
N SER A 115 -5.01 4.03 5.72
CA SER A 115 -6.11 4.58 6.52
C SER A 115 -5.85 6.03 6.91
N LEU A 116 -4.60 6.38 7.22
CA LEU A 116 -4.21 7.75 7.49
C LEU A 116 -4.33 8.62 6.23
N SER A 117 -3.83 8.15 5.08
CA SER A 117 -3.98 8.87 3.81
C SER A 117 -5.45 9.10 3.44
N HIS A 118 -6.28 8.09 3.68
CA HIS A 118 -7.72 8.16 3.45
C HIS A 118 -8.39 9.19 4.37
N ALA A 119 -8.10 9.14 5.67
CA ALA A 119 -8.62 10.12 6.62
C ALA A 119 -8.17 11.55 6.27
N LEU A 120 -6.92 11.75 5.86
CA LEU A 120 -6.42 13.05 5.41
C LEU A 120 -7.15 13.53 4.15
N ALA A 121 -7.37 12.65 3.17
CA ALA A 121 -8.10 12.97 1.96
C ALA A 121 -9.54 13.43 2.29
N GLU A 122 -10.26 12.70 3.14
CA GLU A 122 -11.62 13.10 3.58
C GLU A 122 -11.66 14.49 4.22
N ARG A 123 -10.65 14.82 5.05
CA ARG A 123 -10.58 16.13 5.70
C ARG A 123 -10.33 17.23 4.68
N ILE A 124 -9.40 17.02 3.76
CA ILE A 124 -9.12 17.97 2.68
C ILE A 124 -10.36 18.19 1.80
N GLU A 125 -11.07 17.12 1.45
CA GLU A 125 -12.31 17.19 0.68
C GLU A 125 -13.41 17.95 1.40
N THR A 126 -13.53 17.79 2.72
CA THR A 126 -14.50 18.54 3.53
C THR A 126 -14.25 20.04 3.44
N TYR A 127 -13.00 20.49 3.54
CA TYR A 127 -12.66 21.91 3.41
C TYR A 127 -12.89 22.45 2.00
N PHE A 128 -12.50 21.71 0.96
CA PHE A 128 -12.75 22.15 -0.42
C PHE A 128 -14.23 22.18 -0.79
N ARG A 129 -15.06 21.29 -0.23
CA ARG A 129 -16.52 21.36 -0.39
C ARG A 129 -17.13 22.63 0.21
N THR A 130 -16.55 23.16 1.27
CA THR A 130 -17.05 24.40 1.91
C THR A 130 -16.57 25.69 1.25
N ALA A 131 -15.57 25.62 0.36
CA ALA A 131 -14.95 26.79 -0.27
C ALA A 131 -15.67 27.28 -1.55
N ASP A 132 -16.63 26.53 -2.09
CA ASP A 132 -17.41 26.91 -3.28
C ASP A 132 -18.89 27.23 -2.94
N PRO A 133 -19.22 28.48 -2.59
CA PRO A 133 -20.62 28.93 -2.46
C PRO A 133 -21.29 29.32 -3.79
N VAL A 134 -20.63 29.14 -4.96
CA VAL A 134 -21.06 29.78 -6.23
C VAL A 134 -21.82 28.88 -7.20
N ASN A 135 -22.02 27.57 -6.97
CA ASN A 135 -22.90 26.78 -7.83
C ASN A 135 -23.66 25.65 -7.10
N PRO A 136 -24.95 25.83 -6.76
CA PRO A 136 -25.87 24.75 -6.41
C PRO A 136 -26.38 24.02 -7.67
N ALA A 137 -25.47 23.64 -8.57
CA ALA A 137 -25.70 22.60 -9.58
C ALA A 137 -24.98 21.34 -9.09
N SER A 138 -25.45 20.76 -7.99
CA SER A 138 -26.48 19.72 -7.98
C SER A 138 -26.03 18.47 -8.74
N ASP A 139 -25.83 17.41 -7.97
CA ASP A 139 -25.87 16.01 -8.39
C ASP A 139 -24.58 15.37 -8.88
N PHE A 140 -23.47 15.68 -8.20
CA PHE A 140 -22.36 14.75 -8.13
C PHE A 140 -22.58 13.83 -6.89
N SER A 141 -23.01 12.59 -7.17
CA SER A 141 -23.40 11.51 -6.26
C SER A 141 -22.54 11.39 -4.98
N PRO A 142 -23.07 10.81 -3.89
CA PRO A 142 -22.29 10.52 -2.68
C PRO A 142 -21.13 9.57 -3.03
N GLY A 143 -19.93 10.15 -3.23
CA GLY A 143 -18.76 9.43 -3.76
C GLY A 143 -17.95 10.22 -4.78
N GLN A 144 -18.38 11.43 -5.17
CA GLN A 144 -17.59 12.28 -6.04
C GLN A 144 -17.02 13.47 -5.26
N SER A 145 -15.78 13.28 -4.81
CA SER A 145 -14.96 14.34 -4.26
C SER A 145 -14.05 14.91 -5.33
N SER A 146 -13.60 16.16 -5.15
CA SER A 146 -12.77 16.87 -6.13
C SER A 146 -11.45 16.13 -6.41
N ILE A 147 -10.87 15.49 -5.39
CA ILE A 147 -9.60 14.77 -5.50
C ILE A 147 -9.79 13.39 -6.15
N MET A 148 -10.86 12.68 -5.80
CA MET A 148 -11.19 11.39 -6.42
C MET A 148 -11.66 11.54 -7.87
N PHE A 149 -12.28 12.67 -8.22
CA PHE A 149 -12.64 12.98 -9.60
C PHE A 149 -11.41 13.01 -10.51
N GLY A 150 -10.31 13.62 -10.06
CA GLY A 150 -9.04 13.65 -10.80
C GLY A 150 -8.49 12.23 -11.07
N ALA A 151 -8.48 11.38 -10.03
CA ALA A 151 -8.06 9.98 -10.18
C ALA A 151 -8.95 9.21 -11.17
N LYS A 152 -10.27 9.42 -11.12
CA LYS A 152 -11.24 8.80 -12.05
C LYS A 152 -11.07 9.30 -13.49
N ALA A 153 -10.84 10.61 -13.67
CA ALA A 153 -10.63 11.21 -14.98
C ALA A 153 -9.34 10.67 -15.63
N ILE A 154 -8.22 10.63 -14.89
CA ILE A 154 -6.95 10.06 -15.38
C ILE A 154 -7.12 8.57 -15.69
N GLY A 155 -7.81 7.82 -14.84
CA GLY A 155 -8.14 6.41 -15.09
C GLY A 155 -8.92 6.23 -16.39
N LYS A 156 -9.98 7.02 -16.60
CA LYS A 156 -10.79 6.97 -17.82
C LYS A 156 -10.06 7.43 -19.07
N ILE A 157 -9.18 8.43 -18.98
CA ILE A 157 -8.36 8.87 -20.12
C ILE A 157 -7.46 7.74 -20.64
N LYS A 158 -6.93 6.87 -19.76
CA LYS A 158 -6.12 5.71 -20.18
C LYS A 158 -6.91 4.66 -20.96
N GLU A 159 -8.22 4.57 -20.72
CA GLU A 159 -9.11 3.65 -21.43
C GLU A 159 -9.52 4.19 -22.82
N ILE A 160 -9.43 5.50 -23.03
CA ILE A 160 -9.83 6.13 -24.30
C ILE A 160 -8.71 6.00 -25.32
N GLN A 161 -8.96 5.22 -26.37
CA GLN A 161 -8.12 5.23 -27.58
C GLN A 161 -8.67 6.23 -28.60
N ILE A 162 -7.95 7.32 -28.83
CA ILE A 162 -8.28 8.29 -29.89
C ILE A 162 -7.86 7.69 -31.22
N GLN A 163 -8.82 7.17 -31.99
CA GLN A 163 -8.55 6.53 -33.28
C GLN A 163 -8.12 7.52 -34.37
N ASN A 164 -8.46 8.81 -34.23
CA ASN A 164 -8.12 9.83 -35.22
C ASN A 164 -6.73 10.45 -34.95
N PRO A 165 -5.76 10.33 -35.87
CA PRO A 165 -4.41 10.84 -35.67
C PRO A 165 -4.34 12.37 -35.54
N ASN A 166 -5.25 13.11 -36.18
CA ASN A 166 -5.27 14.58 -36.13
C ASN A 166 -5.72 15.07 -34.75
N THR A 167 -6.77 14.47 -34.20
CA THR A 167 -7.26 14.80 -32.85
C THR A 167 -6.21 14.45 -31.81
N LEU A 168 -5.55 13.30 -31.92
CA LEU A 168 -4.48 12.90 -31.01
C LEU A 168 -3.31 13.91 -31.00
N ASN A 169 -2.91 14.40 -32.17
CA ASN A 169 -1.82 15.38 -32.25
C ASN A 169 -2.23 16.74 -31.68
N ASN A 170 -3.46 17.21 -31.96
CA ASN A 170 -4.00 18.44 -31.41
C ASN A 170 -4.15 18.38 -29.88
N THR A 171 -4.63 17.26 -29.34
CA THR A 171 -4.75 17.06 -27.90
C THR A 171 -3.37 16.99 -27.24
N LYS A 172 -2.38 16.35 -27.87
CA LYS A 172 -0.99 16.34 -27.36
C LYS A 172 -0.39 17.74 -27.30
N GLU A 173 -0.53 18.54 -28.35
CA GLU A 173 -0.01 19.91 -28.34
C GLU A 173 -0.74 20.80 -27.34
N PHE A 174 -2.06 20.66 -27.22
CA PHE A 174 -2.81 21.37 -26.18
C PHE A 174 -2.31 21.03 -24.77
N LEU A 175 -2.14 19.74 -24.46
CA LEU A 175 -1.63 19.30 -23.16
C LEU A 175 -0.21 19.82 -22.89
N ARG A 176 0.64 19.92 -23.92
CA ARG A 176 2.00 20.45 -23.84
C ARG A 176 2.06 21.97 -23.60
N GLN A 177 0.99 22.70 -23.93
CA GLN A 177 0.91 24.14 -23.68
C GLN A 177 0.36 24.47 -22.29
N CYS A 178 -0.46 23.58 -21.72
CA CYS A 178 -1.08 23.79 -20.41
C CYS A 178 -0.26 23.24 -19.22
N PHE A 179 0.72 22.36 -19.46
CA PHE A 179 1.61 21.76 -18.46
C PHE A 179 3.07 21.89 -18.91
#